data_AF-A0A496ZV63-F1
#
_entry.id   AF-A0A496ZV63-F1
#
_cell.length_a   1.000
_cell.length_b   1.000
_cell.length_c   1.000
_cell.angle_alpha   90.00
_cell.angle_beta   90.00
_cell.angle_gamma   90.00
#
_symmetry.space_group_name_H-M   'P 1'
#
loop_
_entity.id
_entity.type
_entity.pdbx_description
1 polymer ?
#
loop_
_entity_poly.entity_id
_entity_poly.type
_entity_poly.pdbx_seq_one_letter_code
_entity_poly.pdbx_strand_id
1 'polypeptide(L)'
;MKEELKKIPGVDKLLNESKALIAESGVDLVKFAIRESIKSERENILAGNKYSGISKITAEINSIVKSIAETSLKPMINATGVVLHTNLARAPLGDYVQQEMQKILSGYSNLEFNLSTGKRGQRNCHISELIKFVTGAEDAVVVNNNAAAVMLCLKTFSEGGEAIISRGELIEIGGSFRIPDIMEASGAKMVEVGTTNRTRLSDYENAITNETKVILKAHKSNYYIGGFTEEVDNEELVKLAKKHNLIFIYDMGSGLLRKPAGLPLQKEPDVKSTLKAGIDLVTFSGDKLLGGPQAGIIAGKKKYVSKIARDPMMRALRVGKMTYAALSAVIKCYLKDEDLLTKVPIFEMLNRDEKELKRLAQKLSDDLNKNIIENGIVTSKAQVGGGTLPDLVIDSLAVKLISNDKSFAKRTFDKLLELDRPILGILREGNLIFDVQSIFEKDIEYIAEQVSLAVKG
;
A
#
# COMPACT_ATOMS: atom_id res chain seq x y z
N MET A 1 49.65 16.61 -9.78
CA MET A 1 49.00 15.89 -8.67
C MET A 1 49.19 16.59 -7.32
N LYS A 2 50.39 16.64 -6.71
CA LYS A 2 50.61 17.35 -5.42
C LYS A 2 50.19 18.83 -5.42
N GLU A 3 50.48 19.55 -6.51
CA GLU A 3 50.07 20.95 -6.68
C GLU A 3 48.57 21.15 -6.89
N GLU A 4 47.84 20.12 -7.35
CA GLU A 4 46.37 20.19 -7.48
C GLU A 4 45.70 19.92 -6.13
N LEU A 5 46.21 18.97 -5.33
CA LEU A 5 45.68 18.67 -3.99
C LEU A 5 45.78 19.85 -3.02
N LYS A 6 46.81 20.70 -3.16
CA LYS A 6 46.98 21.93 -2.35
C LYS A 6 45.91 22.99 -2.65
N LYS A 7 45.21 22.90 -3.79
CA LYS A 7 44.15 23.87 -4.18
C LYS A 7 42.83 23.61 -3.47
N ILE A 8 42.64 22.44 -2.86
CA ILE A 8 41.43 22.12 -2.09
C ILE A 8 41.40 22.98 -0.82
N PRO A 9 40.34 23.75 -0.56
CA PRO A 9 40.25 24.57 0.64
C PRO A 9 40.19 23.73 1.92
N GLY A 10 40.68 24.32 3.02
CA GLY A 10 40.49 23.75 4.35
C GLY A 10 39.04 23.79 4.80
N VAL A 11 38.68 22.87 5.71
CA VAL A 11 37.33 22.75 6.27
C VAL A 11 36.86 24.07 6.90
N ASP A 12 37.73 24.77 7.65
CA ASP A 12 37.36 26.03 8.33
C ASP A 12 36.99 27.16 7.36
N LYS A 13 37.63 27.19 6.18
CA LYS A 13 37.29 28.15 5.13
C LYS A 13 35.89 27.88 4.57
N LEU A 14 35.62 26.62 4.23
CA LEU A 14 34.30 26.20 3.71
C LEU A 14 33.19 26.38 4.75
N LEU A 15 33.47 26.15 6.03
CA LEU A 15 32.52 26.42 7.11
C LEU A 15 32.19 27.90 7.24
N ASN A 16 33.18 28.78 7.14
CA ASN A 16 32.96 30.22 7.17
C ASN A 16 32.15 30.71 5.96
N GLU A 17 32.31 30.08 4.80
CA GLU A 17 31.56 30.38 3.57
C GLU A 17 30.13 29.79 3.59
N SER A 18 29.87 28.77 4.44
CA SER A 18 28.59 28.05 4.51
C SER A 18 27.69 28.49 5.68
N LYS A 19 27.88 29.69 6.23
CA LYS A 19 27.13 30.17 7.42
C LYS A 19 25.61 30.13 7.26
N ALA A 20 25.09 30.47 6.09
CA ALA A 20 23.66 30.40 5.80
C ALA A 20 23.15 28.95 5.87
N LEU A 21 23.87 28.03 5.23
CA LEU A 21 23.57 26.61 5.22
C LEU A 21 23.64 25.99 6.62
N ILE A 22 24.57 26.46 7.46
CA ILE A 22 24.68 26.04 8.87
C ILE A 22 23.48 26.49 9.68
N ALA A 23 22.99 27.73 9.45
CA ALA A 23 21.82 28.25 10.16
C ALA A 23 20.54 27.45 9.80
N GLU A 24 20.43 26.97 8.57
CA GLU A 24 19.29 26.20 8.08
C GLU A 24 19.35 24.71 8.45
N SER A 25 20.50 24.07 8.24
CA SER A 25 20.63 22.60 8.25
C SER A 25 21.47 22.06 9.41
N GLY A 26 22.03 22.94 10.24
CA GLY A 26 22.85 22.58 11.39
C GLY A 26 24.33 22.35 11.04
N VAL A 27 25.20 22.72 11.97
CA VAL A 27 26.66 22.72 11.75
C VAL A 27 27.24 21.33 11.46
N ASP A 28 26.71 20.28 12.08
CA ASP A 28 27.27 18.93 11.94
C ASP A 28 26.99 18.32 10.57
N LEU A 29 25.80 18.57 10.00
CA LEU A 29 25.46 18.15 8.65
C LEU A 29 26.32 18.88 7.61
N VAL A 30 26.48 20.19 7.75
CA VAL A 30 27.34 20.97 6.84
C VAL A 30 28.81 20.53 6.95
N LYS A 31 29.31 20.26 8.16
CA LYS A 31 30.66 19.69 8.35
C LYS A 31 30.81 18.33 7.67
N PHE A 32 29.81 17.46 7.76
CA PHE A 32 29.80 16.17 7.08
C PHE A 32 29.86 16.36 5.55
N ALA A 33 28.98 17.20 4.98
CA ALA A 33 28.94 17.48 3.55
C ALA A 33 30.26 18.07 3.02
N ILE A 34 30.89 18.98 3.78
CA ILE A 34 32.22 19.53 3.46
C ILE A 34 33.27 18.43 3.41
N ARG A 35 33.28 17.51 4.38
CA ARG A 35 34.27 16.42 4.44
C ARG A 35 34.10 15.45 3.26
N GLU A 36 32.86 15.07 2.94
CA GLU A 36 32.57 14.20 1.81
C GLU A 36 32.94 14.89 0.48
N SER A 37 32.59 16.16 0.29
CA SER A 37 32.95 16.90 -0.94
C SER A 37 34.47 17.07 -1.10
N ILE A 38 35.20 17.33 0.00
CA ILE A 38 36.67 17.35 -0.02
C ILE A 38 37.24 15.97 -0.36
N LYS A 39 36.66 14.89 0.17
CA LYS A 39 37.10 13.52 -0.10
C LYS A 39 36.87 13.13 -1.57
N SER A 40 35.66 13.38 -2.08
CA SER A 40 35.27 13.22 -3.48
C SER A 40 36.25 13.95 -4.42
N GLU A 41 36.55 15.22 -4.12
CA GLU A 41 37.51 16.00 -4.91
C GLU A 41 38.95 15.47 -4.81
N ARG A 42 39.37 14.98 -3.64
CA ARG A 42 40.68 14.31 -3.50
C ARG A 42 40.77 13.05 -4.36
N GLU A 43 39.73 12.22 -4.34
CA GLU A 43 39.66 10.99 -5.15
C GLU A 43 39.68 11.31 -6.65
N ASN A 44 38.94 12.34 -7.08
CA ASN A 44 38.96 12.85 -8.44
C ASN A 44 40.37 13.27 -8.90
N ILE A 45 41.11 14.01 -8.07
CA ILE A 45 42.49 14.43 -8.38
C ILE A 45 43.46 13.24 -8.39
N LEU A 46 43.29 12.28 -7.48
CA LEU A 46 44.10 11.06 -7.43
C LEU A 46 43.87 10.16 -8.65
N ALA A 47 42.66 10.19 -9.23
CA ALA A 47 42.33 9.53 -10.49
C ALA A 47 42.93 10.21 -11.74
N GLY A 48 43.65 11.33 -11.58
CA GLY A 48 44.38 12.01 -12.65
C GLY A 48 43.69 13.28 -13.19
N ASN A 49 42.53 13.64 -12.65
CA ASN A 49 41.82 14.87 -13.03
C ASN A 49 42.43 16.11 -12.35
N LYS A 50 42.15 17.31 -12.89
CA LYS A 50 42.54 18.59 -12.27
C LYS A 50 41.52 19.03 -11.22
N TYR A 51 41.94 19.94 -10.34
CA TYR A 51 41.04 20.55 -9.37
C TYR A 51 39.82 21.19 -10.04
N SER A 52 38.63 20.76 -9.61
CA SER A 52 37.32 21.10 -10.11
C SER A 52 36.91 22.56 -9.86
N GLY A 53 37.55 23.23 -8.91
CA GLY A 53 37.20 24.59 -8.51
C GLY A 53 36.29 24.65 -7.29
N ILE A 54 36.35 25.78 -6.58
CA ILE A 54 35.60 25.98 -5.33
C ILE A 54 34.09 25.92 -5.54
N SER A 55 33.61 26.44 -6.67
CA SER A 55 32.18 26.46 -7.01
C SER A 55 31.60 25.06 -7.13
N LYS A 56 32.35 24.08 -7.66
CA LYS A 56 31.90 22.69 -7.75
C LYS A 56 31.83 22.03 -6.37
N ILE A 57 32.82 22.26 -5.51
CA ILE A 57 32.78 21.78 -4.12
C ILE A 57 31.59 22.41 -3.38
N THR A 58 31.35 23.71 -3.49
CA THR A 58 30.21 24.37 -2.85
C THR A 58 28.88 23.83 -3.38
N ALA A 59 28.77 23.56 -4.69
CA ALA A 59 27.58 22.95 -5.27
C ALA A 59 27.35 21.51 -4.75
N GLU A 60 28.42 20.72 -4.63
CA GLU A 60 28.37 19.37 -4.07
C GLU A 60 27.98 19.39 -2.59
N ILE A 61 28.55 20.32 -1.78
CA ILE A 61 28.15 20.54 -0.39
C ILE A 61 26.65 20.82 -0.31
N ASN A 62 26.14 21.77 -1.10
CA ASN A 62 24.72 22.12 -1.11
C ASN A 62 23.86 20.92 -1.53
N SER A 63 24.30 20.14 -2.52
CA SER A 63 23.59 18.93 -2.97
C SER A 63 23.52 17.85 -1.89
N ILE A 64 24.63 17.59 -1.18
CA ILE A 64 24.68 16.60 -0.09
C ILE A 64 23.80 17.06 1.07
N VAL A 65 23.93 18.33 1.48
CA VAL A 65 23.09 18.90 2.55
C VAL A 65 21.62 18.81 2.18
N LYS A 66 21.23 19.24 0.97
CA LYS A 66 19.86 19.13 0.46
C LYS A 66 19.37 17.68 0.49
N SER A 67 20.16 16.74 -0.05
CA SER A 67 19.78 15.33 -0.11
C SER A 67 19.58 14.66 1.27
N ILE A 68 20.27 15.13 2.31
CA ILE A 68 20.17 14.58 3.67
C ILE A 68 19.09 15.31 4.48
N ALA A 69 18.99 16.63 4.32
CA ALA A 69 18.02 17.45 5.03
C ALA A 69 16.59 17.26 4.48
N GLU A 70 16.44 16.97 3.19
CA GLU A 70 15.14 16.71 2.58
C GLU A 70 14.59 15.34 2.92
N THR A 71 13.28 15.26 3.11
CA THR A 71 12.59 13.99 3.32
C THR A 71 12.54 13.22 2.00
N SER A 72 13.13 12.04 1.96
CA SER A 72 13.09 11.16 0.78
C SER A 72 11.69 10.63 0.49
N LEU A 73 10.86 10.46 1.52
CA LEU A 73 9.43 10.15 1.40
C LEU A 73 8.63 11.43 1.15
N LYS A 74 8.17 11.63 -0.09
CA LYS A 74 7.41 12.81 -0.51
C LYS A 74 5.93 12.46 -0.74
N PRO A 75 4.99 13.40 -0.49
CA PRO A 75 3.63 13.25 -0.97
C PRO A 75 3.63 13.28 -2.51
N MET A 76 2.76 12.47 -3.13
CA MET A 76 2.64 12.39 -4.58
C MET A 76 1.18 12.54 -5.02
N ILE A 77 0.97 13.03 -6.23
CA ILE A 77 -0.34 13.08 -6.89
C ILE A 77 -0.45 11.90 -7.84
N ASN A 78 -1.51 11.11 -7.65
CA ASN A 78 -1.80 9.95 -8.49
C ASN A 78 -2.80 10.31 -9.60
N ALA A 79 -2.33 10.39 -10.83
CA ALA A 79 -3.14 10.62 -12.03
C ALA A 79 -3.08 9.42 -13.00
N THR A 80 -2.87 8.21 -12.45
CA THR A 80 -2.72 6.97 -13.23
C THR A 80 -4.03 6.22 -13.47
N GLY A 81 -5.11 6.59 -12.76
CA GLY A 81 -6.35 5.83 -12.79
C GLY A 81 -6.31 4.53 -11.99
N VAL A 82 -5.20 4.23 -11.31
CA VAL A 82 -5.07 3.07 -10.41
C VAL A 82 -5.37 3.51 -8.98
N VAL A 83 -6.51 3.07 -8.42
CA VAL A 83 -6.98 3.52 -7.09
C VAL A 83 -6.08 3.02 -5.96
N LEU A 84 -5.83 1.71 -5.88
CA LEU A 84 -4.92 1.06 -4.95
C LEU A 84 -3.55 0.84 -5.62
N HIS A 85 -2.81 1.94 -5.77
CA HIS A 85 -1.50 1.90 -6.41
C HIS A 85 -0.42 1.42 -5.43
N THR A 86 0.15 0.22 -5.67
CA THR A 86 1.10 -0.40 -4.71
C THR A 86 2.35 0.45 -4.49
N ASN A 87 2.90 1.07 -5.54
CA ASN A 87 4.08 1.93 -5.40
C ASN A 87 3.78 3.30 -4.75
N LEU A 88 2.52 3.72 -4.71
CA LEU A 88 2.11 5.01 -4.11
C LEU A 88 1.43 4.78 -2.74
N ALA A 89 1.88 3.73 -2.03
CA ALA A 89 1.44 3.40 -0.68
C ALA A 89 -0.05 3.00 -0.53
N ARG A 90 -0.67 2.42 -1.57
CA ARG A 90 -2.01 1.83 -1.55
C ARG A 90 -3.12 2.82 -1.15
N ALA A 91 -3.90 2.53 -0.11
CA ALA A 91 -5.06 3.32 0.28
C ALA A 91 -4.66 4.61 1.02
N PRO A 92 -4.97 5.80 0.48
CA PRO A 92 -4.78 7.04 1.23
C PRO A 92 -5.79 7.15 2.37
N LEU A 93 -5.35 7.71 3.49
CA LEU A 93 -6.23 7.98 4.64
C LEU A 93 -6.96 9.32 4.41
N GLY A 94 -8.28 9.28 4.35
CA GLY A 94 -9.11 10.48 4.16
C GLY A 94 -9.08 11.43 5.37
N ASP A 95 -9.51 12.67 5.18
CA ASP A 95 -9.45 13.73 6.20
C ASP A 95 -10.15 13.33 7.51
N TYR A 96 -11.27 12.61 7.42
CA TYR A 96 -11.97 12.07 8.59
C TYR A 96 -11.05 11.18 9.45
N VAL A 97 -10.35 10.22 8.82
CA VAL A 97 -9.46 9.29 9.53
C VAL A 97 -8.28 10.06 10.13
N GLN A 98 -7.70 11.01 9.40
CA GLN A 98 -6.60 11.84 9.90
C GLN A 98 -7.01 12.65 11.14
N GLN A 99 -8.19 13.27 11.12
CA GLN A 99 -8.72 14.03 12.26
C GLN A 99 -8.96 13.14 13.48
N GLU A 100 -9.53 11.94 13.30
CA GLU A 100 -9.73 10.98 14.39
C GLU A 100 -8.39 10.48 14.96
N MET A 101 -7.39 10.25 14.10
CA MET A 101 -6.05 9.91 14.54
C MET A 101 -5.43 11.03 15.37
N GLN A 102 -5.52 12.28 14.93
CA GLN A 102 -4.92 13.42 15.62
C GLN A 102 -5.41 13.52 17.07
N LYS A 103 -6.70 13.27 17.33
CA LYS A 103 -7.28 13.24 18.70
C LYS A 103 -6.57 12.27 19.63
N ILE A 104 -6.09 11.13 19.11
CA ILE A 104 -5.43 10.07 19.88
C ILE A 104 -3.91 10.23 19.91
N LEU A 105 -3.33 10.77 18.85
CA LEU A 105 -1.88 10.86 18.68
C LEU A 105 -1.26 12.04 19.42
N SER A 106 -1.99 13.14 19.59
CA SER A 106 -1.50 14.38 20.25
C SER A 106 -1.20 14.24 21.75
N GLY A 107 -1.51 13.11 22.39
CA GLY A 107 -1.25 12.91 23.82
C GLY A 107 -1.26 11.46 24.29
N TYR A 108 -1.42 11.29 25.60
CA TYR A 108 -1.65 9.98 26.22
C TYR A 108 -3.01 9.41 25.79
N SER A 109 -3.14 8.08 25.84
CA SER A 109 -4.36 7.39 25.48
C SER A 109 -4.55 6.15 26.34
N ASN A 110 -5.78 5.66 26.43
CA ASN A 110 -6.15 4.44 27.15
C ASN A 110 -5.84 3.14 26.36
N LEU A 111 -4.84 3.18 25.47
CA LEU A 111 -4.52 2.07 24.56
C LEU A 111 -4.32 0.73 25.29
N GLU A 112 -3.64 0.73 26.43
CA GLU A 112 -3.47 -0.45 27.31
C GLU A 112 -3.98 -0.19 28.73
N PHE A 113 -4.93 0.73 28.88
CA PHE A 113 -5.49 1.11 30.18
C PHE A 113 -7.01 0.96 30.15
N ASN A 114 -7.54 0.13 31.05
CA ASN A 114 -8.98 -0.09 31.16
C ASN A 114 -9.59 0.96 32.10
N LEU A 115 -10.43 1.83 31.54
CA LEU A 115 -11.04 2.96 32.26
C LEU A 115 -12.00 2.53 33.38
N SER A 116 -12.68 1.38 33.24
CA SER A 116 -13.63 0.92 34.25
C SER A 116 -12.96 0.29 35.47
N THR A 117 -11.73 -0.22 35.32
CA THR A 117 -10.99 -0.89 36.40
C THR A 117 -9.80 -0.08 36.92
N GLY A 118 -9.35 0.94 36.18
CA GLY A 118 -8.14 1.71 36.50
C GLY A 118 -6.84 0.90 36.37
N LYS A 119 -6.85 -0.22 35.65
CA LYS A 119 -5.72 -1.17 35.53
C LYS A 119 -5.30 -1.38 34.09
N ARG A 120 -4.19 -2.10 33.90
CA ARG A 120 -3.71 -2.53 32.57
C ARG A 120 -4.80 -3.32 31.85
N GLY A 121 -5.09 -2.92 30.61
CA GLY A 121 -6.08 -3.54 29.72
C GLY A 121 -5.45 -4.15 28.46
N GLN A 122 -6.28 -4.80 27.65
CA GLN A 122 -5.88 -5.32 26.34
C GLN A 122 -6.18 -4.29 25.26
N ARG A 123 -5.24 -4.06 24.37
CA ARG A 123 -5.38 -3.11 23.25
C ARG A 123 -6.37 -3.58 22.17
N ASN A 124 -6.54 -4.91 22.02
CA ASN A 124 -7.43 -5.47 21.01
C ASN A 124 -8.91 -5.09 21.23
N CYS A 125 -9.31 -4.75 22.47
CA CYS A 125 -10.69 -4.37 22.78
C CYS A 125 -11.16 -3.10 22.05
N HIS A 126 -10.23 -2.25 21.60
CA HIS A 126 -10.55 -1.00 20.90
C HIS A 126 -11.04 -1.22 19.45
N ILE A 127 -10.89 -2.44 18.91
CA ILE A 127 -11.27 -2.76 17.53
C ILE A 127 -12.07 -4.04 17.36
N SER A 128 -11.92 -5.01 18.27
CA SER A 128 -12.53 -6.34 18.12
C SER A 128 -14.05 -6.28 17.98
N GLU A 129 -14.73 -5.47 18.80
CA GLU A 129 -16.19 -5.32 18.72
C GLU A 129 -16.66 -4.73 17.40
N LEU A 130 -15.92 -3.76 16.84
CA LEU A 130 -16.25 -3.17 15.54
C LEU A 130 -16.09 -4.18 14.41
N ILE A 131 -14.98 -4.94 14.41
CA ILE A 131 -14.75 -5.98 13.40
C ILE A 131 -15.84 -7.05 13.49
N LYS A 132 -16.13 -7.55 14.70
CA LYS A 132 -17.21 -8.52 14.93
C LYS A 132 -18.55 -8.01 14.41
N PHE A 133 -18.91 -6.76 14.72
CA PHE A 133 -20.17 -6.18 14.27
C PHE A 133 -20.27 -6.10 12.74
N VAL A 134 -19.23 -5.59 12.08
CA VAL A 134 -19.23 -5.39 10.62
C VAL A 134 -19.17 -6.72 9.85
N THR A 135 -18.39 -7.69 10.36
CA THR A 135 -18.07 -8.93 9.64
C THR A 135 -18.89 -10.14 10.08
N GLY A 136 -19.49 -10.12 11.27
CA GLY A 136 -20.13 -11.30 11.86
C GLY A 136 -19.15 -12.33 12.42
N ALA A 137 -17.85 -12.01 12.52
CA ALA A 137 -16.88 -12.86 13.22
C ALA A 137 -17.26 -13.06 14.69
N GLU A 138 -16.90 -14.20 15.27
CA GLU A 138 -17.05 -14.41 16.72
C GLU A 138 -16.00 -13.62 17.50
N ASP A 139 -14.79 -13.46 16.93
CA ASP A 139 -13.70 -12.66 17.47
C ASP A 139 -12.72 -12.24 16.36
N ALA A 140 -11.85 -11.27 16.65
CA ALA A 140 -10.80 -10.83 15.73
C ALA A 140 -9.56 -10.29 16.45
N VAL A 141 -8.39 -10.41 15.82
CA VAL A 141 -7.13 -9.80 16.27
C VAL A 141 -6.41 -9.09 15.13
N VAL A 142 -5.55 -8.13 15.48
CA VAL A 142 -4.78 -7.30 14.53
C VAL A 142 -3.27 -7.44 14.76
N VAL A 143 -2.56 -7.71 13.67
CA VAL A 143 -1.10 -7.82 13.57
C VAL A 143 -0.54 -6.90 12.49
N ASN A 144 0.79 -6.84 12.35
CA ASN A 144 1.51 -5.86 11.54
C ASN A 144 1.02 -5.73 10.08
N ASN A 145 0.85 -6.85 9.39
CA ASN A 145 0.37 -6.92 8.01
C ASN A 145 -0.24 -8.30 7.74
N ASN A 146 -0.85 -8.49 6.57
CA ASN A 146 -1.50 -9.77 6.24
C ASN A 146 -0.50 -10.94 6.14
N ALA A 147 0.74 -10.69 5.73
CA ALA A 147 1.78 -11.72 5.72
C ALA A 147 2.04 -12.29 7.12
N ALA A 148 2.12 -11.41 8.12
CA ALA A 148 2.20 -11.79 9.53
C ALA A 148 0.93 -12.51 10.00
N ALA A 149 -0.24 -12.15 9.47
CA ALA A 149 -1.50 -12.82 9.80
C ALA A 149 -1.52 -14.28 9.32
N VAL A 150 -1.16 -14.52 8.05
CA VAL A 150 -1.05 -15.86 7.47
C VAL A 150 0.00 -16.70 8.19
N MET A 151 1.20 -16.16 8.38
CA MET A 151 2.29 -16.83 9.10
C MET A 151 1.86 -17.24 10.51
N LEU A 152 1.23 -16.32 11.25
CA LEU A 152 0.81 -16.59 12.63
C LEU A 152 -0.29 -17.64 12.70
N CYS A 153 -1.27 -17.58 11.81
CA CYS A 153 -2.30 -18.61 11.66
C CYS A 153 -1.68 -19.99 11.42
N LEU A 154 -0.79 -20.11 10.44
CA LEU A 154 -0.13 -21.38 10.11
C LEU A 154 0.78 -21.87 11.23
N LYS A 155 1.52 -20.97 11.88
CA LYS A 155 2.37 -21.33 13.02
C LYS A 155 1.53 -21.89 14.15
N THR A 156 0.47 -21.20 14.55
CA THR A 156 -0.37 -21.61 15.68
C THR A 156 -1.09 -22.95 15.43
N PHE A 157 -1.40 -23.30 14.18
CA PHE A 157 -2.28 -24.46 13.87
C PHE A 157 -1.64 -25.59 13.06
N SER A 158 -0.49 -25.37 12.43
CA SER A 158 0.17 -26.34 11.55
C SER A 158 1.68 -26.45 11.77
N GLU A 159 2.26 -25.82 12.80
CA GLU A 159 3.68 -26.05 13.15
C GLU A 159 3.94 -27.54 13.42
N GLY A 160 4.88 -28.13 12.67
CA GLY A 160 5.20 -29.55 12.70
C GLY A 160 4.16 -30.47 12.04
N GLY A 161 3.09 -29.92 11.46
CA GLY A 161 2.04 -30.66 10.76
C GLY A 161 1.88 -30.22 9.30
N GLU A 162 0.92 -30.81 8.60
CA GLU A 162 0.67 -30.53 7.18
C GLU A 162 -0.41 -29.46 6.97
N ALA A 163 -0.14 -28.54 6.04
CA ALA A 163 -1.07 -27.54 5.54
C ALA A 163 -1.26 -27.74 4.02
N ILE A 164 -2.47 -28.11 3.61
CA ILE A 164 -2.81 -28.40 2.22
C ILE A 164 -3.19 -27.11 1.49
N ILE A 165 -2.65 -26.88 0.30
CA ILE A 165 -2.92 -25.70 -0.54
C ILE A 165 -2.92 -26.08 -2.04
N SER A 166 -3.73 -25.40 -2.84
CA SER A 166 -3.73 -25.55 -4.30
C SER A 166 -2.45 -24.97 -4.92
N ARG A 167 -1.85 -25.68 -5.88
CA ARG A 167 -0.69 -25.18 -6.65
C ARG A 167 -0.97 -23.86 -7.35
N GLY A 168 -2.20 -23.68 -7.83
CA GLY A 168 -2.65 -22.44 -8.48
C GLY A 168 -2.78 -21.24 -7.55
N GLU A 169 -2.56 -21.42 -6.24
CA GLU A 169 -2.68 -20.40 -5.19
C GLU A 169 -1.34 -20.08 -4.50
N LEU A 170 -0.22 -20.60 -5.02
CA LEU A 170 1.13 -20.29 -4.54
C LEU A 170 1.61 -18.95 -5.11
N ILE A 171 1.02 -17.88 -4.60
CA ILE A 171 1.15 -16.53 -5.16
C ILE A 171 2.41 -15.81 -4.67
N GLU A 172 2.93 -14.92 -5.51
CA GLU A 172 3.93 -13.90 -5.15
C GLU A 172 3.30 -12.51 -5.23
N ILE A 173 3.43 -11.70 -4.17
CA ILE A 173 2.92 -10.33 -4.12
C ILE A 173 4.04 -9.36 -3.76
N GLY A 174 4.22 -8.29 -4.55
CA GLY A 174 5.08 -7.17 -4.20
C GLY A 174 6.58 -7.50 -4.12
N GLY A 175 7.04 -8.59 -4.75
CA GLY A 175 8.45 -8.95 -4.94
C GLY A 175 9.14 -9.64 -3.76
N SER A 176 8.51 -9.72 -2.58
CA SER A 176 9.11 -10.34 -1.38
C SER A 176 8.16 -11.19 -0.55
N PHE A 177 6.85 -11.15 -0.83
CA PHE A 177 5.88 -12.03 -0.20
C PHE A 177 5.58 -13.21 -1.12
N ARG A 178 5.94 -14.41 -0.69
CA ARG A 178 5.62 -15.68 -1.36
C ARG A 178 4.92 -16.58 -0.35
N ILE A 179 3.78 -17.15 -0.74
CA ILE A 179 3.07 -18.12 0.13
C ILE A 179 3.98 -19.28 0.54
N PRO A 180 4.77 -19.92 -0.35
CA PRO A 180 5.72 -20.97 0.04
C PRO A 180 6.68 -20.55 1.16
N ASP A 181 7.36 -19.41 1.02
CA ASP A 181 8.34 -18.91 1.99
C ASP A 181 7.69 -18.62 3.36
N ILE A 182 6.44 -18.14 3.35
CA ILE A 182 5.67 -17.87 4.58
C ILE A 182 5.22 -19.18 5.25
N MET A 183 4.80 -20.17 4.46
CA MET A 183 4.46 -21.50 4.97
C MET A 183 5.69 -22.17 5.61
N GLU A 184 6.83 -22.11 4.94
CA GLU A 184 8.11 -22.62 5.48
C GLU A 184 8.48 -21.91 6.79
N ALA A 185 8.46 -20.57 6.81
CA ALA A 185 8.78 -19.78 8.00
C ALA A 185 7.81 -20.02 9.18
N SER A 186 6.57 -20.46 8.90
CA SER A 186 5.59 -20.81 9.93
C SER A 186 5.88 -22.16 10.60
N GLY A 187 6.78 -22.97 10.05
CA GLY A 187 7.04 -24.35 10.48
C GLY A 187 6.00 -25.36 10.01
N ALA A 188 5.13 -24.97 9.09
CA ALA A 188 4.14 -25.86 8.46
C ALA A 188 4.76 -26.63 7.30
N LYS A 189 4.46 -27.92 7.19
CA LYS A 189 4.79 -28.72 6.01
C LYS A 189 3.75 -28.44 4.92
N MET A 190 4.14 -27.71 3.89
CA MET A 190 3.28 -27.43 2.75
C MET A 190 3.00 -28.70 1.95
N VAL A 191 1.72 -28.97 1.70
CA VAL A 191 1.24 -30.07 0.84
C VAL A 191 0.48 -29.47 -0.34
N GLU A 192 1.14 -29.41 -1.48
CA GLU A 192 0.57 -28.82 -2.68
C GLU A 192 -0.30 -29.82 -3.47
N VAL A 193 -1.51 -29.40 -3.84
CA VAL A 193 -2.48 -30.24 -4.56
C VAL A 193 -2.94 -29.62 -5.88
N GLY A 194 -3.49 -30.46 -6.75
CA GLY A 194 -3.96 -30.04 -8.07
C GLY A 194 -2.84 -29.56 -8.98
N THR A 195 -3.19 -28.66 -9.89
CA THR A 195 -2.30 -28.05 -10.90
C THR A 195 -2.46 -26.54 -10.91
N THR A 196 -1.62 -25.83 -11.66
CA THR A 196 -1.65 -24.35 -11.73
C THR A 196 -3.01 -23.81 -12.15
N ASN A 197 -3.64 -24.41 -13.15
CA ASN A 197 -4.91 -23.93 -13.71
C ASN A 197 -6.13 -24.70 -13.18
N ARG A 198 -5.98 -25.95 -12.75
CA ARG A 198 -7.10 -26.80 -12.29
C ARG A 198 -6.80 -27.48 -10.97
N THR A 199 -7.65 -27.24 -10.00
CA THR A 199 -7.67 -27.96 -8.72
C THR A 199 -9.09 -28.37 -8.41
N ARG A 200 -9.28 -29.65 -8.06
CA ARG A 200 -10.58 -30.24 -7.72
C ARG A 200 -10.64 -30.62 -6.26
N LEU A 201 -11.85 -30.80 -5.75
CA LEU A 201 -12.06 -31.22 -4.37
C LEU A 201 -11.36 -32.56 -4.05
N SER A 202 -11.33 -33.49 -5.02
CA SER A 202 -10.63 -34.77 -4.90
C SER A 202 -9.12 -34.61 -4.68
N ASP A 203 -8.51 -33.56 -5.21
CA ASP A 203 -7.07 -33.31 -5.04
C ASP A 203 -6.76 -32.98 -3.57
N TYR A 204 -7.64 -32.21 -2.92
CA TYR A 204 -7.57 -31.96 -1.48
C TYR A 204 -7.86 -33.23 -0.67
N GLU A 205 -8.95 -33.95 -0.97
CA GLU A 205 -9.36 -35.13 -0.20
C GLU A 205 -8.30 -36.23 -0.21
N ASN A 206 -7.66 -36.49 -1.37
CA ASN A 206 -6.62 -37.51 -1.52
C ASN A 206 -5.31 -37.16 -0.80
N ALA A 207 -5.07 -35.88 -0.49
CA ALA A 207 -3.85 -35.41 0.17
C ALA A 207 -3.96 -35.40 1.70
N ILE A 208 -5.15 -35.66 2.26
CA ILE A 208 -5.36 -35.66 3.71
C ILE A 208 -4.67 -36.88 4.34
N THR A 209 -3.85 -36.62 5.34
CA THR A 209 -3.18 -37.62 6.18
C THR A 209 -3.48 -37.37 7.66
N ASN A 210 -2.97 -38.23 8.55
CA ASN A 210 -3.06 -38.01 10.00
C ASN A 210 -2.27 -36.76 10.47
N GLU A 211 -1.29 -36.30 9.67
CA GLU A 211 -0.49 -35.12 9.96
C GLU A 211 -1.15 -33.82 9.46
N THR A 212 -2.18 -33.92 8.62
CA THR A 212 -2.94 -32.75 8.13
C THR A 212 -3.66 -32.04 9.27
N LYS A 213 -3.42 -30.73 9.39
CA LYS A 213 -4.07 -29.86 10.39
C LYS A 213 -4.89 -28.75 9.75
N VAL A 214 -4.42 -28.22 8.63
CA VAL A 214 -4.97 -27.01 8.00
C VAL A 214 -5.25 -27.27 6.52
N ILE A 215 -6.40 -26.80 6.05
CA ILE A 215 -6.62 -26.46 4.65
C ILE A 215 -6.38 -24.95 4.54
N LEU A 216 -5.43 -24.56 3.71
CA LEU A 216 -5.19 -23.16 3.37
C LEU A 216 -5.70 -22.90 1.96
N LYS A 217 -6.47 -21.83 1.81
CA LYS A 217 -6.80 -21.26 0.50
C LYS A 217 -6.29 -19.84 0.43
N ALA A 218 -5.71 -19.43 -0.70
CA ALA A 218 -5.26 -18.05 -0.92
C ALA A 218 -5.98 -17.42 -2.12
N HIS A 219 -6.47 -16.19 -1.93
CA HIS A 219 -7.16 -15.46 -2.98
C HIS A 219 -6.17 -14.90 -4.01
N LYS A 220 -6.48 -15.08 -5.29
CA LYS A 220 -5.68 -14.59 -6.44
C LYS A 220 -5.87 -13.08 -6.64
N SER A 221 -5.37 -12.30 -5.69
CA SER A 221 -5.61 -10.85 -5.61
C SER A 221 -4.77 -10.01 -6.59
N ASN A 222 -3.72 -10.56 -7.21
CA ASN A 222 -2.79 -9.77 -8.03
C ASN A 222 -2.53 -10.33 -9.44
N TYR A 223 -3.19 -11.43 -9.79
CA TYR A 223 -3.24 -11.95 -11.16
C TYR A 223 -4.55 -12.72 -11.37
N TYR A 224 -4.87 -12.99 -12.63
CA TYR A 224 -5.93 -13.92 -12.99
C TYR A 224 -5.39 -14.92 -14.01
N ILE A 225 -5.97 -16.12 -14.03
CA ILE A 225 -5.68 -17.14 -15.05
C ILE A 225 -6.90 -17.21 -15.96
N GLY A 226 -6.73 -16.94 -17.25
CA GLY A 226 -7.76 -17.12 -18.27
C GLY A 226 -7.69 -18.50 -18.94
N GLY A 227 -8.77 -18.92 -19.59
CA GLY A 227 -8.84 -20.18 -20.34
C GLY A 227 -9.45 -21.33 -19.54
N PHE A 228 -8.86 -22.53 -19.64
CA PHE A 228 -9.35 -23.73 -18.94
C PHE A 228 -8.89 -23.75 -17.48
N THR A 229 -9.70 -23.15 -16.61
CA THR A 229 -9.45 -23.09 -15.17
C THR A 229 -10.52 -23.79 -14.36
N GLU A 230 -10.13 -24.36 -13.22
CA GLU A 230 -11.04 -25.01 -12.27
C GLU A 230 -10.52 -24.73 -10.86
N GLU A 231 -11.40 -24.27 -9.97
CA GLU A 231 -11.08 -23.90 -8.59
C GLU A 231 -12.16 -24.46 -7.68
N VAL A 232 -11.76 -24.93 -6.50
CA VAL A 232 -12.69 -25.49 -5.51
C VAL A 232 -13.38 -24.35 -4.77
N ASP A 233 -14.71 -24.45 -4.67
CA ASP A 233 -15.53 -23.47 -3.97
C ASP A 233 -15.30 -23.51 -2.45
N ASN A 234 -15.42 -22.35 -1.82
CA ASN A 234 -15.25 -22.21 -0.36
C ASN A 234 -16.21 -23.12 0.42
N GLU A 235 -17.45 -23.29 -0.05
CA GLU A 235 -18.45 -24.13 0.62
C GLU A 235 -18.06 -25.62 0.60
N GLU A 236 -17.43 -26.09 -0.48
CA GLU A 236 -16.97 -27.46 -0.60
C GLU A 236 -15.78 -27.72 0.33
N LEU A 237 -14.83 -26.78 0.40
CA LEU A 237 -13.70 -26.85 1.34
C LEU A 237 -14.15 -26.78 2.80
N VAL A 238 -15.17 -25.97 3.12
CA VAL A 238 -15.78 -25.96 4.47
C VAL A 238 -16.35 -27.33 4.82
N LYS A 239 -17.07 -27.99 3.90
CA LYS A 239 -17.63 -29.33 4.13
C LYS A 239 -16.52 -30.36 4.32
N LEU A 240 -15.47 -30.32 3.50
CA LEU A 240 -14.32 -31.22 3.60
C LEU A 240 -13.57 -31.03 4.92
N ALA A 241 -13.26 -29.79 5.29
CA ALA A 241 -12.59 -29.47 6.55
C ALA A 241 -13.37 -30.00 7.75
N LYS A 242 -14.70 -29.80 7.78
CA LYS A 242 -15.57 -30.32 8.84
C LYS A 242 -15.59 -31.85 8.87
N LYS A 243 -15.70 -32.52 7.72
CA LYS A 243 -15.70 -33.99 7.61
C LYS A 243 -14.44 -34.60 8.22
N HIS A 244 -13.29 -33.96 8.05
CA HIS A 244 -11.99 -34.45 8.52
C HIS A 244 -11.47 -33.75 9.79
N ASN A 245 -12.28 -32.90 10.44
CA ASN A 245 -11.90 -32.13 11.63
C ASN A 245 -10.63 -31.28 11.46
N LEU A 246 -10.46 -30.70 10.27
CA LEU A 246 -9.37 -29.79 9.91
C LEU A 246 -9.79 -28.33 10.11
N ILE A 247 -8.82 -27.43 10.26
CA ILE A 247 -9.06 -25.99 10.32
C ILE A 247 -9.01 -25.43 8.89
N PHE A 248 -10.05 -24.72 8.46
CA PHE A 248 -10.04 -24.03 7.18
C PHE A 248 -9.66 -22.56 7.34
N ILE A 249 -8.52 -22.18 6.78
CA ILE A 249 -7.99 -20.82 6.77
C ILE A 249 -8.08 -20.28 5.35
N TYR A 250 -8.74 -19.13 5.19
CA TYR A 250 -8.79 -18.43 3.91
C TYR A 250 -8.03 -17.11 3.98
N ASP A 251 -6.91 -17.05 3.27
CA ASP A 251 -6.22 -15.79 3.02
C ASP A 251 -6.93 -15.01 1.91
N MET A 252 -7.87 -14.15 2.31
CA MET A 252 -8.63 -13.33 1.39
C MET A 252 -7.80 -12.16 0.86
N GLY A 253 -6.85 -11.66 1.66
CA GLY A 253 -5.90 -10.62 1.26
C GLY A 253 -6.49 -9.21 1.08
N SER A 254 -7.55 -9.04 0.29
CA SER A 254 -8.06 -7.73 -0.17
C SER A 254 -8.62 -6.83 0.92
N GLY A 255 -9.17 -7.40 2.00
CA GLY A 255 -9.69 -6.64 3.13
C GLY A 255 -11.05 -5.98 2.92
N LEU A 256 -11.80 -6.37 1.89
CA LEU A 256 -13.18 -5.92 1.73
C LEU A 256 -14.05 -6.48 2.87
N LEU A 257 -14.41 -5.67 3.87
CA LEU A 257 -15.14 -6.17 5.05
C LEU A 257 -16.58 -6.63 4.73
N ARG A 258 -17.26 -5.83 3.91
CA ARG A 258 -18.59 -6.10 3.34
C ARG A 258 -18.69 -5.36 2.00
N LYS A 259 -19.52 -5.87 1.09
CA LYS A 259 -19.78 -5.21 -0.19
C LYS A 259 -20.66 -3.95 0.00
N PRO A 260 -20.19 -2.76 -0.42
CA PRO A 260 -21.05 -1.59 -0.53
C PRO A 260 -22.01 -1.74 -1.71
N ALA A 261 -23.22 -1.18 -1.60
CA ALA A 261 -24.17 -1.18 -2.71
C ALA A 261 -23.67 -0.27 -3.85
N GLY A 262 -23.93 -0.64 -5.10
CA GLY A 262 -23.65 0.20 -6.27
C GLY A 262 -22.21 0.22 -6.77
N LEU A 263 -21.24 -0.35 -6.04
CA LEU A 263 -19.83 -0.39 -6.47
C LEU A 263 -19.51 -1.64 -7.29
N PRO A 264 -18.51 -1.59 -8.20
CA PRO A 264 -18.14 -2.71 -9.07
C PRO A 264 -17.35 -3.82 -8.35
N LEU A 265 -17.76 -4.22 -7.14
CA LEU A 265 -17.03 -5.17 -6.27
C LEU A 265 -17.79 -6.50 -6.05
N GLN A 266 -18.70 -6.87 -6.95
CA GLN A 266 -19.59 -8.02 -6.81
C GLN A 266 -18.84 -9.35 -6.84
N LYS A 267 -17.79 -9.44 -7.66
CA LYS A 267 -16.97 -10.65 -7.81
C LYS A 267 -15.92 -10.81 -6.72
N GLU A 268 -15.61 -9.73 -6.01
CA GLU A 268 -14.62 -9.75 -4.94
C GLU A 268 -15.18 -10.44 -3.69
N PRO A 269 -14.47 -11.39 -3.07
CA PRO A 269 -14.88 -11.92 -1.78
C PRO A 269 -14.89 -10.81 -0.72
N ASP A 270 -15.88 -10.85 0.17
CA ASP A 270 -15.91 -9.98 1.35
C ASP A 270 -15.89 -10.80 2.63
N VAL A 271 -15.29 -10.25 3.69
CA VAL A 271 -15.09 -10.96 4.97
C VAL A 271 -16.42 -11.46 5.54
N LYS A 272 -17.48 -10.64 5.45
CA LYS A 272 -18.79 -10.97 6.01
C LYS A 272 -19.43 -12.20 5.34
N SER A 273 -19.52 -12.22 4.01
CA SER A 273 -20.07 -13.37 3.29
C SER A 273 -19.20 -14.62 3.44
N THR A 274 -17.88 -14.43 3.45
CA THR A 274 -16.88 -15.49 3.63
C THR A 274 -17.02 -16.19 4.98
N LEU A 275 -17.12 -15.43 6.08
CA LEU A 275 -17.32 -16.01 7.41
C LEU A 275 -18.69 -16.68 7.54
N LYS A 276 -19.73 -16.11 6.93
CA LYS A 276 -21.08 -16.70 6.91
C LYS A 276 -21.10 -18.07 6.21
N ALA A 277 -20.23 -18.31 5.22
CA ALA A 277 -20.08 -19.60 4.55
C ALA A 277 -19.51 -20.70 5.48
N GLY A 278 -18.97 -20.33 6.65
CA GLY A 278 -18.54 -21.27 7.69
C GLY A 278 -17.04 -21.53 7.75
N ILE A 279 -16.23 -20.68 7.12
CA ILE A 279 -14.76 -20.67 7.22
C ILE A 279 -14.35 -20.41 8.67
N ASP A 280 -13.31 -21.10 9.16
CA ASP A 280 -12.88 -21.00 10.56
C ASP A 280 -12.12 -19.71 10.85
N LEU A 281 -11.23 -19.31 9.93
CA LEU A 281 -10.40 -18.10 10.01
C LEU A 281 -10.26 -17.46 8.63
N VAL A 282 -10.37 -16.13 8.59
CA VAL A 282 -10.11 -15.31 7.41
C VAL A 282 -9.01 -14.31 7.74
N THR A 283 -8.00 -14.21 6.87
CA THR A 283 -6.94 -13.20 6.98
C THR A 283 -7.02 -12.19 5.86
N PHE A 284 -6.77 -10.91 6.17
CA PHE A 284 -6.80 -9.84 5.17
C PHE A 284 -5.99 -8.59 5.55
N SER A 285 -5.63 -7.79 4.54
CA SER A 285 -4.93 -6.51 4.69
C SER A 285 -5.85 -5.36 5.10
N GLY A 286 -5.33 -4.44 5.92
CA GLY A 286 -6.01 -3.19 6.29
C GLY A 286 -5.85 -2.02 5.30
N ASP A 287 -4.85 -2.07 4.42
CA ASP A 287 -4.47 -0.97 3.50
C ASP A 287 -4.84 -1.22 2.04
N LYS A 288 -5.72 -2.20 1.79
CA LYS A 288 -6.28 -2.49 0.47
C LYS A 288 -7.74 -2.00 0.44
N LEU A 289 -8.71 -2.86 0.13
CA LEU A 289 -10.13 -2.51 0.06
C LEU A 289 -10.77 -2.20 1.42
N LEU A 290 -10.05 -2.39 2.54
CA LEU A 290 -10.50 -1.84 3.82
C LEU A 290 -10.40 -0.31 3.84
N GLY A 291 -9.47 0.27 3.06
CA GLY A 291 -9.26 1.72 2.99
C GLY A 291 -8.52 2.32 4.20
N GLY A 292 -7.87 1.47 5.01
CA GLY A 292 -7.21 1.84 6.26
C GLY A 292 -5.69 1.84 6.19
N PRO A 293 -5.02 1.81 7.36
CA PRO A 293 -3.55 1.72 7.43
C PRO A 293 -3.08 0.29 7.16
N GLN A 294 -1.76 0.10 6.98
CA GLN A 294 -1.19 -1.24 6.97
C GLN A 294 -1.53 -1.98 8.27
N ALA A 295 -2.15 -3.13 8.11
CA ALA A 295 -2.51 -4.07 9.17
C ALA A 295 -2.77 -5.45 8.56
N GLY A 296 -2.59 -6.50 9.36
CA GLY A 296 -3.14 -7.83 9.10
C GLY A 296 -4.24 -8.11 10.10
N ILE A 297 -5.42 -8.44 9.62
CA ILE A 297 -6.56 -8.75 10.47
C ILE A 297 -6.84 -10.24 10.35
N ILE A 298 -7.02 -10.90 11.50
CA ILE A 298 -7.44 -12.29 11.58
C ILE A 298 -8.82 -12.28 12.24
N ALA A 299 -9.85 -12.70 11.51
CA ALA A 299 -11.23 -12.74 11.99
C ALA A 299 -11.82 -14.14 11.81
N GLY A 300 -12.61 -14.62 12.77
CA GLY A 300 -13.19 -15.96 12.68
C GLY A 300 -13.76 -16.47 13.99
N LYS A 301 -13.67 -17.80 14.20
CA LYS A 301 -14.19 -18.44 15.41
C LYS A 301 -13.35 -18.09 16.63
N LYS A 302 -14.03 -17.77 17.74
CA LYS A 302 -13.42 -17.30 18.99
C LYS A 302 -12.40 -18.29 19.55
N LYS A 303 -12.68 -19.59 19.45
CA LYS A 303 -11.78 -20.65 19.92
C LYS A 303 -10.40 -20.63 19.24
N TYR A 304 -10.34 -20.22 17.97
CA TYR A 304 -9.08 -20.15 17.21
C TYR A 304 -8.41 -18.81 17.43
N VAL A 305 -9.16 -17.71 17.30
CA VAL A 305 -8.63 -16.35 17.53
C VAL A 305 -8.05 -16.21 18.94
N SER A 306 -8.67 -16.79 19.96
CA SER A 306 -8.16 -16.78 21.34
C SER A 306 -6.83 -17.53 21.50
N LYS A 307 -6.56 -18.57 20.68
CA LYS A 307 -5.26 -19.26 20.67
C LYS A 307 -4.19 -18.39 20.03
N ILE A 308 -4.50 -17.80 18.88
CA ILE A 308 -3.61 -16.85 18.19
C ILE A 308 -3.27 -15.67 19.11
N ALA A 309 -4.25 -15.08 19.79
CA ALA A 309 -4.06 -13.95 20.69
C ALA A 309 -3.07 -14.22 21.85
N ARG A 310 -2.88 -15.49 22.21
CA ARG A 310 -1.97 -15.95 23.28
C ARG A 310 -0.60 -16.38 22.75
N ASP A 311 -0.43 -16.46 21.43
CA ASP A 311 0.83 -16.83 20.80
C ASP A 311 1.91 -15.80 21.16
N PRO A 312 3.11 -16.21 21.60
CA PRO A 312 4.20 -15.28 21.93
C PRO A 312 4.57 -14.33 20.77
N MET A 313 4.41 -14.76 19.52
CA MET A 313 4.67 -13.92 18.35
C MET A 313 3.71 -12.74 18.22
N MET A 314 2.54 -12.77 18.87
CA MET A 314 1.67 -11.59 18.97
C MET A 314 2.37 -10.39 19.56
N ARG A 315 3.40 -10.57 20.40
CA ARG A 315 4.18 -9.46 20.95
C ARG A 315 5.11 -8.84 19.92
N ALA A 316 5.68 -9.64 19.03
CA ALA A 316 6.59 -9.21 17.96
C ALA A 316 5.81 -8.58 16.80
N LEU A 317 4.67 -9.16 16.45
CA LEU A 317 3.82 -8.75 15.31
C LEU A 317 2.78 -7.68 15.68
N ARG A 318 2.88 -7.12 16.88
CA ARG A 318 1.90 -6.21 17.45
C ARG A 318 1.89 -4.84 16.77
N VAL A 319 0.71 -4.35 16.39
CA VAL A 319 0.58 -2.99 15.82
C VAL A 319 0.64 -1.87 16.87
N GLY A 320 1.05 -0.66 16.46
CA GLY A 320 1.17 0.52 17.31
C GLY A 320 -0.15 1.31 17.50
N LYS A 321 -0.09 2.39 18.29
CA LYS A 321 -1.22 3.30 18.56
C LYS A 321 -1.81 3.90 17.26
N MET A 322 -0.94 4.26 16.31
CA MET A 322 -1.32 4.85 15.03
C MET A 322 -2.25 3.93 14.23
N THR A 323 -1.89 2.65 14.11
CA THR A 323 -2.70 1.66 13.40
C THR A 323 -4.06 1.47 14.07
N TYR A 324 -4.13 1.36 15.39
CA TYR A 324 -5.42 1.23 16.10
C TYR A 324 -6.31 2.45 15.91
N ALA A 325 -5.76 3.65 16.00
CA ALA A 325 -6.53 4.89 15.81
C ALA A 325 -7.10 4.99 14.39
N ALA A 326 -6.26 4.75 13.38
CA ALA A 326 -6.65 4.77 11.98
C ALA A 326 -7.67 3.67 11.64
N LEU A 327 -7.41 2.43 12.09
CA LEU A 327 -8.27 1.28 11.83
C LEU A 327 -9.64 1.45 12.51
N SER A 328 -9.69 1.97 13.74
CA SER A 328 -10.96 2.25 14.41
C SER A 328 -11.78 3.30 13.66
N ALA A 329 -11.14 4.39 13.20
CA ALA A 329 -11.81 5.43 12.46
C ALA A 329 -12.37 4.93 11.11
N VAL A 330 -11.57 4.22 10.32
CA VAL A 330 -12.03 3.71 9.01
C VAL A 330 -13.13 2.64 9.17
N ILE A 331 -13.01 1.71 10.13
CA ILE A 331 -14.05 0.69 10.34
C ILE A 331 -15.37 1.32 10.80
N LYS A 332 -15.35 2.43 11.54
CA LYS A 332 -16.59 3.18 11.86
C LYS A 332 -17.30 3.72 10.61
N CYS A 333 -16.58 4.02 9.53
CA CYS A 333 -17.21 4.42 8.27
C CYS A 333 -18.04 3.29 7.66
N TYR A 334 -17.72 2.02 7.95
CA TYR A 334 -18.54 0.88 7.50
C TYR A 334 -19.90 0.77 8.21
N LEU A 335 -20.16 1.57 9.25
CA LEU A 335 -21.45 1.58 9.95
C LEU A 335 -22.55 2.27 9.14
N LYS A 336 -22.21 3.15 8.21
CA LYS A 336 -23.15 3.87 7.33
C LYS A 336 -22.61 3.90 5.90
N ASP A 337 -23.41 3.50 4.92
CA ASP A 337 -22.97 3.47 3.52
C ASP A 337 -22.54 4.85 3.02
N GLU A 338 -23.27 5.90 3.37
CA GLU A 338 -22.89 7.28 3.03
C GLU A 338 -21.50 7.65 3.54
N ASP A 339 -21.18 7.33 4.81
CA ASP A 339 -19.87 7.60 5.39
C ASP A 339 -18.77 6.81 4.68
N LEU A 340 -19.03 5.55 4.34
CA LEU A 340 -18.08 4.71 3.62
C LEU A 340 -17.75 5.30 2.24
N LEU A 341 -18.77 5.73 1.50
CA LEU A 341 -18.64 6.25 0.14
C LEU A 341 -18.08 7.68 0.08
N THR A 342 -18.15 8.45 1.18
CA THR A 342 -17.74 9.87 1.19
C THR A 342 -16.50 10.17 2.03
N LYS A 343 -16.17 9.32 3.02
CA LYS A 343 -15.06 9.57 3.96
C LYS A 343 -13.85 8.68 3.72
N VAL A 344 -14.01 7.59 2.98
CA VAL A 344 -12.93 6.65 2.67
C VAL A 344 -12.53 6.85 1.21
N PRO A 345 -11.34 7.43 0.93
CA PRO A 345 -10.97 7.89 -0.41
C PRO A 345 -11.10 6.86 -1.52
N ILE A 346 -10.74 5.60 -1.23
CA ILE A 346 -10.81 4.54 -2.25
C ILE A 346 -12.26 4.27 -2.67
N PHE A 347 -13.22 4.37 -1.76
CA PHE A 347 -14.63 4.15 -2.06
C PHE A 347 -15.25 5.38 -2.70
N GLU A 348 -14.85 6.58 -2.29
CA GLU A 348 -15.22 7.82 -2.96
C GLU A 348 -14.79 7.79 -4.43
N MET A 349 -13.53 7.41 -4.70
CA MET A 349 -13.03 7.24 -6.06
C MET A 349 -13.86 6.21 -6.82
N LEU A 350 -14.09 5.01 -6.27
CA LEU A 350 -14.85 3.95 -6.94
C LEU A 350 -16.34 4.28 -7.15
N ASN A 351 -16.89 5.23 -6.40
CA ASN A 351 -18.29 5.65 -6.49
C ASN A 351 -18.52 6.76 -7.53
N ARG A 352 -17.48 7.26 -8.21
CA ARG A 352 -17.62 8.29 -9.24
C ARG A 352 -18.41 7.77 -10.42
N ASP A 353 -19.48 8.48 -10.77
CA ASP A 353 -20.27 8.22 -11.96
C ASP A 353 -19.71 8.97 -13.19
N GLU A 354 -20.28 8.71 -14.35
CA GLU A 354 -19.86 9.35 -15.60
C GLU A 354 -19.97 10.88 -15.55
N LYS A 355 -20.96 11.43 -14.83
CA LYS A 355 -21.16 12.88 -14.72
C LYS A 355 -20.02 13.50 -13.92
N GLU A 356 -19.65 12.88 -12.81
CA GLU A 356 -18.56 13.35 -11.97
C GLU A 356 -17.21 13.23 -12.67
N LEU A 357 -16.95 12.12 -13.37
CA LEU A 357 -15.74 11.97 -14.18
C LEU A 357 -15.65 13.05 -15.27
N LYS A 358 -16.76 13.35 -15.97
CA LYS A 358 -16.81 14.45 -16.96
C LYS A 358 -16.53 15.80 -16.32
N ARG A 359 -17.11 16.06 -15.14
CA ARG A 359 -16.90 17.31 -14.40
C ARG A 359 -15.43 17.49 -14.02
N LEU A 360 -14.79 16.46 -13.47
CA LEU A 360 -13.39 16.50 -13.07
C LEU A 360 -12.45 16.65 -14.28
N ALA A 361 -12.71 15.91 -15.36
CA ALA A 361 -11.94 16.02 -16.61
C ALA A 361 -12.08 17.41 -17.25
N GLN A 362 -13.29 17.97 -17.25
CA GLN A 362 -13.52 19.33 -17.76
C GLN A 362 -12.81 20.36 -16.90
N LYS A 363 -12.88 20.26 -15.57
CA LYS A 363 -12.19 21.17 -14.66
C LYS A 363 -10.68 21.17 -14.89
N LEU A 364 -10.06 19.98 -15.01
CA LEU A 364 -8.63 19.87 -15.31
C LEU A 364 -8.28 20.43 -16.70
N SER A 365 -9.11 20.17 -17.71
CA SER A 365 -8.94 20.72 -19.06
C SER A 365 -9.01 22.26 -19.05
N ASP A 366 -9.98 22.84 -18.36
CA ASP A 366 -10.17 24.28 -18.25
C ASP A 366 -8.98 24.96 -17.54
N ASP A 367 -8.48 24.37 -16.47
CA ASP A 367 -7.32 24.90 -15.73
C ASP A 367 -6.02 24.79 -16.54
N LEU A 368 -5.86 23.75 -17.36
CA LEU A 368 -4.77 23.64 -18.33
C LEU A 368 -4.89 24.68 -19.47
N ASN A 369 -6.11 24.95 -19.94
CA ASN A 369 -6.38 25.95 -20.98
C ASN A 369 -6.05 27.37 -20.50
N LYS A 370 -6.37 27.71 -19.24
CA LYS A 370 -5.96 29.00 -18.62
C LYS A 370 -4.44 29.19 -18.65
N ASN A 371 -3.69 28.08 -18.66
CA ASN A 371 -2.24 28.04 -18.70
C ASN A 371 -1.66 27.93 -20.13
N ILE A 372 -2.50 28.01 -21.17
CA ILE A 372 -2.12 27.93 -22.59
C ILE A 372 -1.52 26.57 -22.94
N ILE A 373 -2.00 25.49 -22.31
CA ILE A 373 -1.60 24.12 -22.62
C ILE A 373 -2.67 23.46 -23.47
N GLU A 374 -2.35 23.16 -24.72
CA GLU A 374 -3.25 22.44 -25.62
C GLU A 374 -3.50 21.01 -25.07
N ASN A 375 -4.77 20.63 -24.96
CA ASN A 375 -5.18 19.37 -24.36
C ASN A 375 -6.53 18.88 -24.90
N GLY A 376 -6.88 17.64 -24.61
CA GLY A 376 -8.19 17.07 -24.95
C GLY A 376 -8.63 15.98 -23.98
N ILE A 377 -9.94 15.90 -23.73
CA ILE A 377 -10.54 14.84 -22.92
C ILE A 377 -10.65 13.57 -23.76
N VAL A 378 -10.18 12.46 -23.21
CA VAL A 378 -10.19 11.14 -23.87
C VAL A 378 -10.80 10.08 -22.95
N THR A 379 -11.36 9.02 -23.54
CA THR A 379 -11.77 7.84 -22.78
C THR A 379 -10.55 7.13 -22.21
N SER A 380 -10.66 6.66 -20.97
CA SER A 380 -9.61 5.92 -20.26
C SER A 380 -10.19 4.68 -19.59
N LYS A 381 -9.31 3.80 -19.12
CA LYS A 381 -9.64 2.56 -18.42
C LYS A 381 -8.88 2.53 -17.11
N ALA A 382 -9.59 2.85 -16.03
CA ALA A 382 -9.07 2.83 -14.68
C ALA A 382 -9.06 1.41 -14.11
N GLN A 383 -8.30 1.22 -13.03
CA GLN A 383 -8.18 -0.06 -12.32
C GLN A 383 -8.34 0.15 -10.82
N VAL A 384 -8.97 -0.80 -10.13
CA VAL A 384 -9.05 -0.76 -8.66
C VAL A 384 -7.65 -0.91 -8.06
N GLY A 385 -6.81 -1.78 -8.61
CA GLY A 385 -5.41 -1.90 -8.23
C GLY A 385 -4.86 -3.30 -8.50
N GLY A 386 -3.60 -3.35 -8.95
CA GLY A 386 -2.93 -4.60 -9.33
C GLY A 386 -2.68 -5.59 -8.19
N GLY A 387 -2.99 -5.24 -6.94
CA GLY A 387 -2.86 -6.11 -5.76
C GLY A 387 -4.18 -6.49 -5.09
N THR A 388 -5.31 -6.22 -5.74
CA THR A 388 -6.64 -6.64 -5.25
C THR A 388 -7.54 -7.24 -6.33
N LEU A 389 -7.83 -6.48 -7.39
CA LEU A 389 -8.76 -6.87 -8.46
C LEU A 389 -8.09 -6.59 -9.80
N PRO A 390 -7.25 -7.51 -10.31
CA PRO A 390 -6.39 -7.27 -11.47
C PRO A 390 -7.16 -7.30 -12.80
N ASP A 391 -8.30 -7.97 -12.86
CA ASP A 391 -9.16 -8.12 -14.05
C ASP A 391 -10.27 -7.06 -14.12
N LEU A 392 -10.54 -6.36 -13.01
CA LEU A 392 -11.58 -5.34 -12.96
C LEU A 392 -11.11 -4.03 -13.60
N VAL A 393 -11.72 -3.70 -14.72
CA VAL A 393 -11.54 -2.44 -15.43
C VAL A 393 -12.75 -1.55 -15.22
N ILE A 394 -12.51 -0.27 -14.93
CA ILE A 394 -13.54 0.74 -14.73
C ILE A 394 -13.45 1.76 -15.87
N ASP A 395 -14.58 2.10 -16.47
CA ASP A 395 -14.65 3.15 -17.48
C ASP A 395 -14.33 4.51 -16.82
N SER A 396 -13.34 5.22 -17.37
CA SER A 396 -12.87 6.51 -16.86
C SER A 396 -12.69 7.52 -17.99
N LEU A 397 -12.33 8.75 -17.61
CA LEU A 397 -11.89 9.81 -18.49
C LEU A 397 -10.49 10.28 -18.08
N ALA A 398 -9.74 10.77 -19.06
CA ALA A 398 -8.44 11.37 -18.83
C ALA A 398 -8.29 12.66 -19.64
N VAL A 399 -7.40 13.54 -19.19
CA VAL A 399 -6.98 14.71 -19.96
C VAL A 399 -5.62 14.40 -20.59
N LYS A 400 -5.58 14.44 -21.92
CA LYS A 400 -4.38 14.21 -22.73
C LYS A 400 -3.75 15.53 -23.12
N LEU A 401 -2.46 15.68 -22.90
CA LEU A 401 -1.71 16.82 -23.43
C LEU A 401 -1.44 16.65 -24.92
N ILE A 402 -1.56 17.73 -25.69
CA ILE A 402 -1.37 17.75 -27.15
C ILE A 402 -0.13 18.58 -27.48
N SER A 403 0.74 18.02 -28.31
CA SER A 403 1.91 18.72 -28.84
C SER A 403 2.37 18.10 -30.14
N ASN A 404 2.92 18.93 -31.04
CA ASN A 404 3.55 18.48 -32.29
C ASN A 404 4.98 17.94 -32.07
N ASP A 405 5.57 18.14 -30.88
CA ASP A 405 6.90 17.63 -30.53
C ASP A 405 6.81 16.21 -29.95
N LYS A 406 7.43 15.25 -30.63
CA LYS A 406 7.46 13.83 -30.23
C LYS A 406 8.11 13.56 -28.87
N SER A 407 8.98 14.45 -28.41
CA SER A 407 9.69 14.31 -27.13
C SER A 407 9.04 15.09 -25.99
N PHE A 408 7.99 15.86 -26.27
CA PHE A 408 7.23 16.65 -25.31
C PHE A 408 6.76 15.81 -24.12
N ALA A 409 6.01 14.73 -24.39
CA ALA A 409 5.38 13.92 -23.34
C ALA A 409 6.39 13.34 -22.35
N LYS A 410 7.52 12.81 -22.85
CA LYS A 410 8.59 12.24 -22.00
C LYS A 410 9.27 13.32 -21.16
N ARG A 411 9.65 14.45 -21.77
CA ARG A 411 10.29 15.56 -21.03
C ARG A 411 9.38 16.14 -19.95
N THR A 412 8.10 16.36 -20.26
CA THR A 412 7.13 16.85 -19.29
C THR A 412 6.94 15.82 -18.17
N PHE A 413 6.79 14.53 -18.51
CA PHE A 413 6.68 13.46 -17.51
C PHE A 413 7.87 13.44 -16.55
N ASP A 414 9.11 13.51 -17.07
CA ASP A 414 10.31 13.48 -16.23
C ASP A 414 10.38 14.70 -15.29
N LYS A 415 10.08 15.90 -15.80
CA LYS A 415 10.02 17.12 -14.99
C LYS A 415 8.95 17.07 -13.90
N LEU A 416 7.79 16.48 -14.17
CA LEU A 416 6.74 16.30 -13.17
C LEU A 416 7.15 15.34 -12.04
N LEU A 417 8.09 14.41 -12.29
CA LEU A 417 8.66 13.54 -11.27
C LEU A 417 9.75 14.20 -10.43
N GLU A 418 10.37 15.26 -10.93
CA GLU A 418 11.42 16.03 -10.24
C GLU A 418 10.85 17.07 -9.25
N LEU A 419 9.54 17.29 -9.24
CA LEU A 419 8.86 18.23 -8.34
C LEU A 419 9.01 17.81 -6.86
N ASP A 420 8.86 18.77 -5.95
CA ASP A 420 8.79 18.48 -4.51
C ASP A 420 7.51 17.75 -4.11
N ARG A 421 6.43 17.91 -4.89
CA ARG A 421 5.24 17.09 -4.85
C ARG A 421 5.02 16.48 -6.23
N PRO A 422 5.65 15.33 -6.54
CA PRO A 422 5.60 14.73 -7.86
C PRO A 422 4.18 14.42 -8.34
N ILE A 423 3.97 14.54 -9.65
CA ILE A 423 2.71 14.16 -10.32
C ILE A 423 2.97 12.97 -11.23
N LEU A 424 2.31 11.85 -10.95
CA LEU A 424 2.42 10.64 -11.76
C LEU A 424 1.20 10.51 -12.70
N GLY A 425 1.38 10.88 -13.97
CA GLY A 425 0.44 10.58 -15.05
C GLY A 425 0.78 9.26 -15.77
N ILE A 426 0.12 8.99 -16.89
CA ILE A 426 0.36 7.82 -17.73
C ILE A 426 1.11 8.25 -18.99
N LEU A 427 2.36 7.79 -19.13
CA LEU A 427 3.16 7.95 -20.35
C LEU A 427 3.06 6.69 -21.22
N ARG A 428 2.38 6.77 -22.36
CA ARG A 428 2.20 5.63 -23.27
C ARG A 428 2.15 6.08 -24.73
N GLU A 429 2.91 5.39 -25.59
CA GLU A 429 2.92 5.60 -27.05
C GLU A 429 3.16 7.08 -27.43
N GLY A 430 4.06 7.75 -26.70
CA GLY A 430 4.38 9.17 -26.90
C GLY A 430 3.33 10.17 -26.38
N ASN A 431 2.29 9.70 -25.69
CA ASN A 431 1.24 10.53 -25.09
C ASN A 431 1.41 10.59 -23.57
N LEU A 432 1.15 11.76 -22.99
CA LEU A 432 1.00 11.94 -21.54
C LEU A 432 -0.47 12.25 -21.23
N ILE A 433 -1.09 11.40 -20.43
CA ILE A 433 -2.48 11.55 -20.00
C ILE A 433 -2.60 11.52 -18.47
N PHE A 434 -3.60 12.22 -17.94
CA PHE A 434 -3.94 12.28 -16.52
C PHE A 434 -5.35 11.73 -16.32
N ASP A 435 -5.46 10.52 -15.80
CA ASP A 435 -6.75 9.87 -15.54
C ASP A 435 -7.39 10.42 -14.27
N VAL A 436 -8.62 10.94 -14.38
CA VAL A 436 -9.27 11.64 -13.29
C VAL A 436 -9.89 10.70 -12.25
N GLN A 437 -9.90 9.39 -12.46
CA GLN A 437 -10.42 8.42 -11.47
C GLN A 437 -9.66 8.50 -10.14
N SER A 438 -8.34 8.66 -10.18
CA SER A 438 -7.47 8.62 -8.99
C SER A 438 -7.05 10.00 -8.48
N ILE A 439 -7.46 11.08 -9.16
CA ILE A 439 -7.13 12.46 -8.79
C ILE A 439 -8.10 12.95 -7.71
N PHE A 440 -7.58 13.58 -6.67
CA PHE A 440 -8.39 14.36 -5.74
C PHE A 440 -8.72 15.72 -6.36
N GLU A 441 -9.96 16.19 -6.21
CA GLU A 441 -10.37 17.46 -6.80
C GLU A 441 -9.50 18.65 -6.34
N LYS A 442 -9.05 18.64 -5.07
CA LYS A 442 -8.15 19.65 -4.50
C LYS A 442 -6.78 19.74 -5.19
N ASP A 443 -6.39 18.71 -5.94
CA ASP A 443 -5.09 18.65 -6.62
C ASP A 443 -5.14 19.13 -8.07
N ILE A 444 -6.33 19.36 -8.64
CA ILE A 444 -6.49 19.71 -10.06
C ILE A 444 -5.77 21.01 -10.42
N GLU A 445 -5.94 22.06 -9.61
CA GLU A 445 -5.30 23.36 -9.83
C GLU A 445 -3.76 23.23 -9.80
N TYR A 446 -3.23 22.54 -8.79
CA TYR A 446 -1.80 22.27 -8.67
C TYR A 446 -1.26 21.48 -9.88
N ILE A 447 -2.00 20.47 -10.36
CA ILE A 447 -1.60 19.72 -11.57
C ILE A 447 -1.47 20.67 -12.77
N ALA A 448 -2.48 21.51 -13.01
CA ALA A 448 -2.47 22.41 -14.15
C ALA A 448 -1.31 23.43 -14.10
N GLU A 449 -1.06 24.00 -12.92
CA GLU A 449 0.06 24.93 -12.71
C GLU A 449 1.42 24.27 -12.95
N GLN A 450 1.65 23.08 -12.37
CA GLN A 450 2.95 22.42 -12.50
C GLN A 450 3.19 21.88 -13.91
N VAL A 451 2.14 21.43 -14.61
CA VAL A 451 2.24 21.09 -16.04
C VAL A 451 2.64 22.31 -16.86
N SER A 452 2.05 23.49 -16.61
CA SER A 452 2.40 24.75 -17.26
C SER A 452 3.89 25.09 -17.10
N LEU A 453 4.42 24.95 -15.88
CA LEU A 453 5.82 25.21 -15.59
C LEU A 453 6.75 24.17 -16.25
N ALA A 454 6.40 22.89 -16.18
CA ALA A 454 7.19 21.79 -16.75
C ALA A 454 7.26 21.84 -18.29
N VAL A 455 6.28 22.46 -18.95
CA VAL A 455 6.25 22.66 -20.40
C VAL A 455 7.09 23.88 -20.84
N LYS A 456 7.17 24.92 -20.01
CA LYS A 456 7.85 26.20 -20.34
C LYS A 456 9.34 26.20 -20.03
N GLY A 457 9.74 25.62 -18.89
CA GLY A 457 11.14 25.28 -18.63
C GLY A 457 11.55 24.08 -19.46
#